data_AF-A0A967I7V0-F1
#
_entry.id   AF-A0A967I7V0-F1
#
_cell.length_a   1.000
_cell.length_b   1.000
_cell.length_c   1.000
_cell.angle_alpha   90.00
_cell.angle_beta   90.00
_cell.angle_gamma   90.00
#
_symmetry.space_group_name_H-M   'P 1'
#
loop_
_entity.id
_entity.type
_entity.pdbx_description
1 polymer ?
#
loop_
_entity_poly.entity_id
_entity_poly.type
_entity_poly.pdbx_seq_one_letter_code
_entity_poly.pdbx_strand_id
1 'polypeptide(L)'
;LTDFSTTAPIPFEIEGQVQGAEERSLIVNGTYDLAKDTLKGKVNLQGIDLAIVSPLISSNPPDLIQQGTLTMEASMAAEDFDHFLTQGSLTLNGLKIKKDKKLTETLQINAGFQLDAVRSQQTLSIGNLDLELNGQKAKIQGTLTQWQQNPHLDFTLNSHSIKLDELLALFSETPPPTEEPKAEPEQPAAQDKHLAENVVPEPGSESTAAPVPSEPTKKSEGTPETVEVKTESAPGTDQSKEVVEPVSSSPAAAANLPPTVSQSGPKPISLDAQGEVHLDWFLYNKLVVSNVDCKLILQNGKLRVEPLSASLYGGALGGSVKGDVKSPGPPFQSVVYTENILLDEIIAAFWPQTKGSWSGNVNLISRAEGSG
;
A
#
# COMPACT_ATOMS: atom_id res chain seq x y z
N LEU A 1 -49.97 23.03 -7.44
CA LEU A 1 -48.90 22.00 -7.52
C LEU A 1 -48.87 21.50 -8.95
N THR A 2 -48.34 22.30 -9.87
CA THR A 2 -48.48 22.05 -11.31
C THR A 2 -47.42 22.88 -12.01
N ASP A 3 -46.21 22.32 -12.11
CA ASP A 3 -45.39 22.40 -13.32
C ASP A 3 -44.28 21.34 -13.20
N PHE A 4 -44.60 20.08 -13.48
CA PHE A 4 -43.56 19.06 -13.70
C PHE A 4 -43.03 19.25 -15.11
N SER A 5 -42.29 20.34 -15.32
CA SER A 5 -41.60 20.56 -16.57
C SER A 5 -40.44 19.57 -16.65
N THR A 6 -40.53 18.64 -17.60
CA THR A 6 -39.47 17.66 -17.90
C THR A 6 -38.23 18.30 -18.54
N THR A 7 -38.20 19.64 -18.67
CA THR A 7 -37.13 20.39 -19.34
C THR A 7 -36.23 21.17 -18.39
N ALA A 8 -36.62 21.33 -17.13
CA ALA A 8 -35.81 22.01 -16.13
C ALA A 8 -35.18 20.99 -15.16
N PRO A 9 -33.94 21.24 -14.67
CA PRO A 9 -33.35 20.42 -13.62
C PRO A 9 -34.20 20.39 -12.35
N ILE A 10 -34.42 19.21 -11.80
CA ILE A 10 -35.20 18.98 -10.57
C ILE A 10 -34.24 19.05 -9.36
N PRO A 11 -34.38 20.04 -8.47
CA PRO A 11 -33.57 20.09 -7.25
C PRO A 11 -34.00 18.99 -6.27
N PHE A 12 -33.05 18.48 -5.49
CA PHE A 12 -33.32 17.57 -4.38
C PHE A 12 -32.42 17.88 -3.19
N GLU A 13 -32.93 17.58 -2.00
CA GLU A 13 -32.24 17.70 -0.72
C GLU A 13 -32.56 16.46 0.12
N ILE A 14 -31.52 15.85 0.69
CA ILE A 14 -31.61 14.72 1.60
C ILE A 14 -30.87 15.13 2.86
N GLU A 15 -31.60 15.26 3.96
CA GLU A 15 -31.02 15.43 5.29
C GLU A 15 -31.16 14.11 6.06
N GLY A 16 -30.11 13.74 6.79
CA GLY A 16 -30.10 12.56 7.64
C GLY A 16 -29.23 12.77 8.87
N GLN A 17 -29.46 11.94 9.88
CA GLN A 17 -28.60 11.83 11.05
C GLN A 17 -28.04 10.41 11.11
N VAL A 18 -26.72 10.32 11.17
CA VAL A 18 -26.03 9.06 11.41
C VAL A 18 -25.94 8.84 12.91
N GLN A 19 -26.18 7.60 13.35
CA GLN A 19 -26.05 7.24 14.76
C GLN A 19 -24.61 7.51 15.23
N GLY A 20 -24.47 8.20 16.37
CA GLY A 20 -23.16 8.55 16.90
C GLY A 20 -22.56 9.85 16.40
N ALA A 21 -23.28 10.59 15.55
CA ALA A 21 -22.85 11.87 15.02
C ALA A 21 -23.75 13.02 15.49
N GLU A 22 -23.32 14.25 15.23
CA GLU A 22 -24.10 15.46 15.50
C GLU A 22 -25.43 15.47 14.72
N GLU A 23 -26.37 16.34 15.10
CA GLU A 23 -27.58 16.58 14.31
C GLU A 23 -27.22 16.99 12.88
N ARG A 24 -27.95 16.46 11.89
CA ARG A 24 -27.71 16.73 10.45
C ARG A 24 -26.31 16.35 9.96
N SER A 25 -25.77 15.27 10.51
CA SER A 25 -24.48 14.69 10.13
C SER A 25 -24.40 14.18 8.70
N LEU A 26 -25.52 14.09 7.97
CA LEU A 26 -25.56 13.83 6.53
C LEU A 26 -26.45 14.87 5.83
N ILE A 27 -25.88 15.59 4.87
CA ILE A 27 -26.62 16.48 3.97
C ILE A 27 -26.20 16.16 2.53
N VAL A 28 -27.19 15.92 1.66
CA VAL A 28 -26.98 15.77 0.21
C VAL A 28 -27.86 16.74 -0.52
N ASN A 29 -27.25 17.63 -1.31
CA ASN A 29 -27.96 18.67 -2.07
C ASN A 29 -27.58 18.60 -3.54
N GLY A 30 -28.55 18.68 -4.44
CA GLY A 30 -28.26 18.52 -5.85
C GLY A 30 -29.39 18.84 -6.80
N THR A 31 -29.15 18.55 -8.07
CA THR A 31 -30.11 18.69 -9.16
C THR A 31 -29.99 17.50 -10.10
N TYR A 32 -31.12 17.03 -10.62
CA TYR A 32 -31.17 16.02 -11.67
C TYR A 32 -31.87 16.59 -12.92
N ASP A 33 -31.18 16.62 -14.05
CA ASP A 33 -31.71 17.06 -15.35
C ASP A 33 -32.12 15.84 -16.17
N LEU A 34 -33.43 15.54 -16.17
CA LEU A 34 -34.00 14.39 -16.89
C LEU A 34 -33.78 14.47 -18.41
N ALA A 35 -33.69 15.68 -18.98
CA ALA A 35 -33.53 15.83 -20.42
C ALA A 35 -32.13 15.48 -20.90
N LYS A 36 -31.14 15.53 -19.99
CA LYS A 36 -29.73 15.25 -20.28
C LYS A 36 -29.18 14.04 -19.54
N ASP A 37 -30.00 13.37 -18.73
CA ASP A 37 -29.56 12.32 -17.80
C ASP A 37 -28.32 12.72 -16.98
N THR A 38 -28.28 13.98 -16.53
CA THR A 38 -27.18 14.49 -15.71
C THR A 38 -27.59 14.67 -14.25
N LEU A 39 -26.73 14.23 -13.35
CA LEU A 39 -26.88 14.40 -11.91
C LEU A 39 -25.74 15.31 -11.42
N LYS A 40 -26.06 16.29 -10.59
CA LYS A 40 -25.06 17.07 -9.85
C LYS A 40 -25.45 17.08 -8.39
N GLY A 41 -24.50 16.85 -7.50
CA GLY A 41 -24.75 16.81 -6.07
C GLY A 41 -23.55 17.24 -5.25
N LYS A 42 -23.82 17.63 -4.01
CA LYS A 42 -22.84 17.83 -2.95
C LYS A 42 -23.24 16.96 -1.78
N VAL A 43 -22.27 16.28 -1.21
CA VAL A 43 -22.40 15.44 -0.01
C VAL A 43 -21.59 16.09 1.09
N ASN A 44 -22.18 16.25 2.26
CA ASN A 44 -21.53 16.70 3.47
C ASN A 44 -21.81 15.69 4.59
N LEU A 45 -20.74 15.10 5.12
CA LEU A 45 -20.75 14.25 6.30
C LEU A 45 -20.01 14.96 7.43
N GLN A 46 -20.59 15.05 8.62
CA GLN A 46 -19.95 15.71 9.75
C GLN A 46 -19.95 14.81 10.97
N GLY A 47 -18.76 14.61 11.54
CA GLY A 47 -18.63 14.06 12.88
C GLY A 47 -19.06 12.60 13.02
N ILE A 48 -18.92 11.78 11.98
CA ILE A 48 -19.32 10.37 12.02
C ILE A 48 -18.37 9.58 12.93
N ASP A 49 -18.87 9.07 14.05
CA ASP A 49 -18.11 8.19 14.93
C ASP A 49 -17.93 6.80 14.27
N LEU A 50 -16.69 6.51 13.87
CA LEU A 50 -16.34 5.27 13.21
C LEU A 50 -16.48 4.05 14.13
N ALA A 51 -16.38 4.18 15.45
CA ALA A 51 -16.60 3.05 16.35
C ALA A 51 -18.05 2.56 16.29
N ILE A 52 -19.00 3.48 16.08
CA ILE A 52 -20.42 3.17 16.00
C ILE A 52 -20.80 2.59 14.63
N VAL A 53 -20.21 3.10 13.55
CA VAL A 53 -20.48 2.58 12.20
C VAL A 53 -19.61 1.39 11.80
N SER A 54 -18.54 1.08 12.54
CA SER A 54 -17.66 -0.06 12.26
C SER A 54 -18.40 -1.38 12.02
N PRO A 55 -19.44 -1.75 12.82
CA PRO A 55 -20.19 -2.98 12.58
C PRO A 55 -20.97 -3.00 11.25
N LEU A 56 -21.26 -1.83 10.67
CA LEU A 56 -21.96 -1.69 9.39
C LEU A 56 -21.01 -1.74 8.19
N ILE A 57 -19.72 -1.46 8.42
CA ILE A 57 -18.68 -1.57 7.40
C ILE A 57 -18.33 -3.06 7.30
N SER A 58 -19.05 -3.73 6.40
CA SER A 58 -19.31 -5.17 6.24
C SER A 58 -18.12 -6.12 6.07
N SER A 59 -16.93 -5.77 6.51
CA SER A 59 -15.73 -6.60 6.35
C SER A 59 -14.75 -6.52 7.51
N ASN A 60 -15.00 -5.65 8.50
CA ASN A 60 -14.12 -5.53 9.65
C ASN A 60 -14.63 -6.35 10.84
N PRO A 61 -13.73 -6.95 11.63
CA PRO A 61 -14.08 -7.39 12.97
C PRO A 61 -14.76 -6.23 13.72
N PRO A 62 -15.87 -6.48 14.45
CA PRO A 62 -16.63 -5.42 15.12
C PRO A 62 -15.79 -4.63 16.15
N ASP A 63 -14.61 -5.13 16.52
CA ASP A 63 -13.68 -4.49 17.44
C ASP A 63 -12.39 -3.98 16.77
N LEU A 64 -12.30 -3.93 15.44
CA LEU A 64 -11.11 -3.43 14.77
C LEU A 64 -10.96 -1.91 14.96
N ILE A 65 -12.01 -1.14 14.68
CA ILE A 65 -12.00 0.32 14.85
C ILE A 65 -12.55 0.64 16.24
N GLN A 66 -11.71 1.22 17.09
CA GLN A 66 -12.07 1.52 18.48
C GLN A 66 -12.44 2.99 18.68
N GLN A 67 -11.86 3.88 17.89
CA GLN A 67 -12.08 5.33 17.92
C GLN A 67 -11.85 5.92 16.53
N GLY A 68 -12.51 7.03 16.24
CA GLY A 68 -12.26 7.84 15.05
C GLY A 68 -13.47 8.67 14.67
N THR A 69 -13.25 9.88 14.19
CA THR A 69 -14.30 10.78 13.72
C THR A 69 -14.06 11.13 12.26
N LEU A 70 -15.01 10.77 11.39
CA LEU A 70 -14.99 11.02 9.96
C LEU A 70 -15.84 12.25 9.60
N THR A 71 -15.23 13.17 8.86
CA THR A 71 -15.88 14.30 8.19
C THR A 71 -15.53 14.24 6.71
N MET A 72 -16.49 14.52 5.83
CA MET A 72 -16.29 14.48 4.38
C MET A 72 -17.10 15.57 3.70
N GLU A 73 -16.50 16.24 2.73
CA GLU A 73 -17.19 17.12 1.80
C GLU A 73 -16.86 16.68 0.38
N ALA A 74 -17.87 16.39 -0.43
CA ALA A 74 -17.66 15.94 -1.80
C ALA A 74 -18.67 16.59 -2.75
N SER A 75 -18.22 16.93 -3.95
CA SER A 75 -19.07 17.28 -5.09
C SER A 75 -19.02 16.16 -6.11
N MET A 76 -20.19 15.76 -6.61
CA MET A 76 -20.37 14.71 -7.60
C MET A 76 -21.10 15.25 -8.82
N ALA A 77 -20.68 14.82 -10.00
CA ALA A 77 -21.39 14.98 -11.25
C ALA A 77 -21.44 13.62 -11.95
N ALA A 78 -22.60 13.27 -12.50
CA ALA A 78 -22.75 12.12 -13.38
C ALA A 78 -23.39 12.57 -14.69
N GLU A 79 -22.86 12.08 -15.81
CA GLU A 79 -23.38 12.31 -17.16
C GLU A 79 -23.75 10.96 -17.79
N ASP A 80 -24.98 10.87 -18.28
CA ASP A 80 -25.58 9.67 -18.88
C ASP A 80 -25.50 8.39 -18.00
N PHE A 81 -25.25 8.57 -16.68
CA PHE A 81 -24.90 7.51 -15.74
C PHE A 81 -23.77 6.58 -16.23
N ASP A 82 -22.91 7.10 -17.10
CA ASP A 82 -21.73 6.40 -17.61
C ASP A 82 -20.44 7.08 -17.14
N HIS A 83 -20.43 8.41 -17.11
CA HIS A 83 -19.31 9.21 -16.63
C HIS A 83 -19.63 9.77 -15.24
N PHE A 84 -18.76 9.51 -14.27
CA PHE A 84 -18.89 9.96 -12.89
C PHE A 84 -17.64 10.73 -12.48
N LEU A 85 -17.80 12.02 -12.23
CA LEU A 85 -16.76 12.87 -11.68
C LEU A 85 -17.07 13.15 -10.22
N THR A 86 -16.15 12.85 -9.32
CA THR A 86 -16.26 13.22 -7.91
C THR A 86 -14.98 13.88 -7.42
N GLN A 87 -15.13 14.92 -6.62
CA GLN A 87 -14.00 15.62 -6.01
C GLN A 87 -14.39 16.06 -4.61
N GLY A 88 -13.44 16.05 -3.69
CA GLY A 88 -13.75 16.37 -2.31
C GLY A 88 -12.57 16.30 -1.38
N SER A 89 -12.89 16.42 -0.10
CA SER A 89 -11.98 16.22 1.00
C SER A 89 -12.61 15.29 2.03
N LEU A 90 -11.75 14.55 2.71
CA LEU A 90 -12.06 13.66 3.81
C LEU A 90 -11.08 13.94 4.93
N THR A 91 -11.58 14.06 6.15
CA THR A 91 -10.78 14.16 7.36
C THR A 91 -11.22 13.07 8.32
N LEU A 92 -10.25 12.29 8.79
CA LEU A 92 -10.42 11.31 9.83
C LEU A 92 -9.51 11.68 11.01
N ASN A 93 -10.13 12.07 12.11
CA ASN A 93 -9.44 12.46 13.33
C ASN A 93 -9.52 11.37 14.38
N GLY A 94 -8.43 11.15 15.12
CA GLY A 94 -8.48 10.30 16.30
C GLY A 94 -8.61 8.81 16.02
N LEU A 95 -8.26 8.34 14.81
CA LEU A 95 -8.43 6.93 14.45
C LEU A 95 -7.53 6.06 15.32
N LYS A 96 -8.12 5.08 16.00
CA LYS A 96 -7.39 4.02 16.70
C LYS A 96 -7.91 2.67 16.27
N ILE A 97 -6.98 1.81 15.84
CA ILE A 97 -7.26 0.46 15.41
C ILE A 97 -6.74 -0.50 16.49
N LYS A 98 -7.47 -1.58 16.75
CA LYS A 98 -7.04 -2.66 17.63
C LYS A 98 -6.32 -3.73 16.80
N LYS A 99 -5.02 -3.88 17.02
CA LYS A 99 -4.19 -4.91 16.40
C LYS A 99 -3.54 -5.77 17.48
N ASP A 100 -3.70 -7.09 17.41
CA ASP A 100 -3.13 -8.05 18.37
C ASP A 100 -3.42 -7.69 19.85
N LYS A 101 -4.66 -7.27 20.12
CA LYS A 101 -5.13 -6.78 21.44
C LYS A 101 -4.49 -5.48 21.93
N LYS A 102 -3.63 -4.85 21.13
CA LYS A 102 -3.05 -3.52 21.40
C LYS A 102 -3.73 -2.47 20.53
N LEU A 103 -3.84 -1.25 21.05
CA LEU A 103 -4.28 -0.12 20.24
C LEU A 103 -3.09 0.44 19.47
N THR A 104 -3.31 0.79 18.21
CA THR A 104 -2.36 1.60 17.45
C THR A 104 -2.22 2.98 18.07
N GLU A 105 -1.18 3.70 17.66
CA GLU A 105 -1.13 5.14 17.86
C GLU A 105 -2.35 5.81 17.22
N THR A 106 -2.67 7.00 17.72
CA THR A 106 -3.75 7.82 17.17
C THR A 106 -3.34 8.30 15.79
N LEU A 107 -4.11 7.92 14.77
CA LEU A 107 -3.89 8.35 13.40
C LEU A 107 -4.80 9.54 13.05
N GLN A 108 -4.21 10.52 12.38
CA GLN A 108 -4.92 11.62 11.75
C GLN A 108 -4.70 11.54 10.25
N ILE A 109 -5.80 11.50 9.49
CA ILE A 109 -5.78 11.37 8.04
C ILE A 109 -6.55 12.54 7.44
N ASN A 110 -5.93 13.29 6.53
CA ASN A 110 -6.62 14.19 5.63
C ASN A 110 -6.41 13.69 4.20
N ALA A 111 -7.45 13.66 3.39
CA ALA A 111 -7.37 13.24 2.00
C ALA A 111 -8.15 14.22 1.13
N GLY A 112 -7.49 14.87 0.18
CA GLY A 112 -8.13 15.54 -0.96
C GLY A 112 -8.17 14.57 -2.13
N PHE A 113 -9.31 14.45 -2.81
CA PHE A 113 -9.43 13.51 -3.92
C PHE A 113 -10.14 14.12 -5.14
N GLN A 114 -9.77 13.63 -6.32
CA GLN A 114 -10.45 13.83 -7.58
C GLN A 114 -10.47 12.51 -8.34
N LEU A 115 -11.66 11.99 -8.60
CA LEU A 115 -11.89 10.72 -9.27
C LEU A 115 -12.78 10.94 -10.49
N ASP A 116 -12.42 10.32 -11.59
CA ASP A 116 -13.15 10.36 -12.85
C ASP A 116 -13.34 8.92 -13.34
N ALA A 117 -14.58 8.41 -13.30
CA ALA A 117 -14.89 7.05 -13.70
C ALA A 117 -15.76 7.04 -14.97
N VAL A 118 -15.37 6.24 -15.96
CA VAL A 118 -16.18 5.99 -17.17
C VAL A 118 -16.52 4.51 -17.22
N ARG A 119 -17.79 4.19 -16.91
CA ARG A 119 -18.26 2.81 -16.73
C ARG A 119 -18.18 2.00 -18.02
N SER A 120 -18.58 2.55 -19.17
CA SER A 120 -18.50 1.89 -20.48
C SER A 120 -17.08 1.50 -20.87
N GLN A 121 -16.09 2.30 -20.44
CA GLN A 121 -14.67 2.05 -20.67
C GLN A 121 -14.04 1.19 -19.57
N GLN A 122 -14.77 0.94 -18.47
CA GLN A 122 -14.26 0.30 -17.26
C GLN A 122 -13.01 1.00 -16.71
N THR A 123 -13.00 2.34 -16.75
CA THR A 123 -11.89 3.17 -16.30
C THR A 123 -12.26 3.98 -15.07
N LEU A 124 -11.30 4.15 -14.17
CA LEU A 124 -11.33 5.05 -13.03
C LEU A 124 -9.98 5.77 -12.96
N SER A 125 -9.96 7.04 -13.30
CA SER A 125 -8.80 7.91 -13.19
C SER A 125 -8.77 8.57 -11.82
N ILE A 126 -7.64 8.44 -11.14
CA ILE A 126 -7.32 9.10 -9.89
C ILE A 126 -6.49 10.32 -10.26
N GLY A 127 -7.15 11.47 -10.40
CA GLY A 127 -6.52 12.70 -10.89
C GLY A 127 -5.50 13.25 -9.89
N ASN A 128 -5.95 13.49 -8.66
CA ASN A 128 -5.09 13.82 -7.53
C ASN A 128 -5.70 13.21 -6.28
N LEU A 129 -4.92 12.40 -5.57
CA LEU A 129 -5.20 11.98 -4.20
C LEU A 129 -4.08 12.55 -3.32
N ASP A 130 -4.34 13.69 -2.70
CA ASP A 130 -3.45 14.34 -1.74
C ASP A 130 -3.75 13.76 -0.35
N LEU A 131 -2.90 12.85 0.13
CA LEU A 131 -3.01 12.21 1.43
C LEU A 131 -2.07 12.89 2.44
N GLU A 132 -2.57 13.21 3.62
CA GLU A 132 -1.78 13.64 4.76
C GLU A 132 -2.03 12.69 5.93
N LEU A 133 -1.00 11.92 6.32
CA LEU A 133 -1.03 10.99 7.46
C LEU A 133 -0.14 11.54 8.56
N ASN A 134 -0.72 11.90 9.72
CA ASN A 134 0.02 12.48 10.85
C ASN A 134 0.95 13.64 10.45
N GLY A 135 0.49 14.49 9.52
CA GLY A 135 1.25 15.63 8.98
C GLY A 135 2.19 15.31 7.81
N GLN A 136 2.32 14.04 7.41
CA GLN A 136 3.18 13.61 6.31
C GLN A 136 2.37 13.51 5.02
N LYS A 137 2.84 14.17 3.96
CA LYS A 137 2.09 14.35 2.71
C LYS A 137 2.56 13.39 1.64
N ALA A 138 1.62 12.68 1.04
CA ALA A 138 1.81 11.88 -0.16
C ALA A 138 0.80 12.32 -1.23
N LYS A 139 1.22 12.25 -2.49
CA LYS A 139 0.37 12.46 -3.66
C LYS A 139 0.31 11.17 -4.45
N ILE A 140 -0.91 10.71 -4.70
CA ILE A 140 -1.17 9.52 -5.48
C ILE A 140 -1.96 9.93 -6.72
N GLN A 141 -1.53 9.45 -7.88
CA GLN A 141 -2.23 9.61 -9.15
C GLN A 141 -2.27 8.24 -9.82
N GLY A 142 -3.23 8.01 -10.70
CA GLY A 142 -3.28 6.74 -11.41
C GLY A 142 -4.51 6.52 -12.26
N THR A 143 -4.59 5.35 -12.87
CA THR A 143 -5.74 4.89 -13.64
C THR A 143 -5.97 3.41 -13.37
N LEU A 144 -7.16 3.07 -12.90
CA LEU A 144 -7.66 1.71 -12.83
C LEU A 144 -8.44 1.40 -14.10
N THR A 145 -8.08 0.33 -14.79
CA THR A 145 -8.77 -0.15 -15.99
C THR A 145 -9.31 -1.56 -15.77
N GLN A 146 -10.30 -1.97 -16.56
CA GLN A 146 -10.84 -3.33 -16.58
C GLN A 146 -11.35 -3.83 -15.21
N TRP A 147 -11.84 -2.91 -14.35
CA TRP A 147 -12.19 -3.16 -12.94
C TRP A 147 -13.22 -4.27 -12.68
N GLN A 148 -13.96 -4.74 -13.70
CA GLN A 148 -14.96 -5.80 -13.57
C GLN A 148 -14.41 -7.20 -13.86
N GLN A 149 -13.30 -7.32 -14.59
CA GLN A 149 -12.78 -8.61 -15.07
C GLN A 149 -11.35 -8.86 -14.62
N ASN A 150 -10.43 -7.97 -14.98
CA ASN A 150 -9.02 -8.05 -14.63
C ASN A 150 -8.52 -6.65 -14.28
N PRO A 151 -8.82 -6.15 -13.07
CA PRO A 151 -8.45 -4.80 -12.67
C PRO A 151 -6.94 -4.60 -12.83
N HIS A 152 -6.57 -3.58 -13.58
CA HIS A 152 -5.19 -3.15 -13.77
C HIS A 152 -5.03 -1.70 -13.32
N LEU A 153 -4.24 -1.49 -12.27
CA LEU A 153 -3.94 -0.17 -11.72
C LEU A 153 -2.56 0.31 -12.18
N ASP A 154 -2.51 1.39 -12.95
CA ASP A 154 -1.29 2.17 -13.17
C ASP A 154 -1.28 3.35 -12.19
N PHE A 155 -0.18 3.59 -11.46
CA PHE A 155 -0.14 4.67 -10.48
C PHE A 155 1.25 5.31 -10.31
N THR A 156 1.25 6.53 -9.78
CA THR A 156 2.44 7.22 -9.28
C THR A 156 2.21 7.65 -7.85
N LEU A 157 3.18 7.39 -6.98
CA LEU A 157 3.20 7.85 -5.60
C LEU A 157 4.40 8.78 -5.41
N ASN A 158 4.13 10.01 -4.99
CA ASN A 158 5.15 10.99 -4.65
C ASN A 158 5.00 11.40 -3.18
N SER A 159 6.08 11.41 -2.41
CA SER A 159 6.04 11.92 -1.04
C SER A 159 7.35 12.60 -0.67
N HIS A 160 7.26 13.70 0.07
CA HIS A 160 8.46 14.31 0.66
C HIS A 160 8.97 13.47 1.84
N SER A 161 8.05 12.92 2.63
CA SER A 161 8.39 12.11 3.77
C SER A 161 7.28 11.10 4.05
N ILE A 162 7.66 9.85 4.26
CA ILE A 162 6.72 8.84 4.72
C ILE A 162 7.38 7.92 5.74
N LYS A 163 6.74 7.77 6.90
CA LYS A 163 7.08 6.76 7.88
C LYS A 163 6.34 5.51 7.51
N LEU A 164 7.06 4.62 6.84
CA LEU A 164 6.50 3.38 6.32
C LEU A 164 5.88 2.52 7.45
N ASP A 165 6.42 2.57 8.67
CA ASP A 165 5.86 1.86 9.82
C ASP A 165 4.42 2.28 10.15
N GLU A 166 4.13 3.59 10.09
CA GLU A 166 2.78 4.12 10.34
C GLU A 166 1.82 3.72 9.21
N LEU A 167 2.31 3.68 7.97
CA LEU A 167 1.52 3.25 6.81
C LEU A 167 1.27 1.74 6.82
N LEU A 168 2.30 0.94 7.09
CA LEU A 168 2.20 -0.53 7.18
C LEU A 168 1.31 -0.98 8.33
N ALA A 169 1.21 -0.18 9.42
CA ALA A 169 0.29 -0.45 10.50
C ALA A 169 -1.18 -0.47 10.06
N LEU A 170 -1.52 0.19 8.93
CA LEU A 170 -2.87 0.17 8.35
C LEU A 170 -3.17 -1.13 7.59
N PHE A 171 -2.15 -1.81 7.05
CA PHE A 171 -2.31 -2.91 6.09
C PHE A 171 -1.90 -4.28 6.60
N SER A 172 -1.14 -4.35 7.69
CA SER A 172 -0.61 -5.65 8.13
C SER A 172 -1.65 -6.42 8.95
N GLU A 173 -2.28 -7.40 8.30
CA GLU A 173 -3.09 -8.47 8.91
C GLU A 173 -2.21 -9.56 9.57
N THR A 174 -0.89 -9.53 9.35
CA THR A 174 -0.01 -10.59 9.82
C THR A 174 0.19 -10.50 11.34
N PRO A 175 -0.20 -11.53 12.12
CA PRO A 175 0.23 -11.62 13.50
C PRO A 175 1.76 -11.74 13.54
N PRO A 176 2.46 -11.14 14.50
CA PRO A 176 3.88 -11.38 14.67
C PRO A 176 4.11 -12.89 14.85
N PRO A 177 5.25 -13.43 14.37
CA PRO A 177 5.63 -14.80 14.67
C PRO A 177 5.56 -14.95 16.18
N THR A 178 4.74 -15.91 16.62
CA THR A 178 4.60 -16.22 18.04
C THR A 178 6.00 -16.52 18.55
N GLU A 179 6.57 -15.63 19.38
CA GLU A 179 7.74 -15.96 20.15
C GLU A 179 7.35 -17.18 20.98
N GLU A 180 7.82 -18.36 20.57
CA GLU A 180 7.74 -19.54 21.43
C GLU A 180 8.33 -19.13 22.78
N PRO A 181 7.63 -19.40 23.90
CA PRO A 181 8.12 -19.04 25.22
C PRO A 181 9.53 -19.61 25.36
N LYS A 182 10.52 -18.73 25.44
CA LYS A 182 11.87 -19.11 25.84
C LYS A 182 11.71 -19.84 27.17
N ALA A 183 11.93 -21.15 27.15
CA ALA A 183 12.03 -21.95 28.35
C ALA A 183 13.07 -21.26 29.24
N GLU A 184 12.60 -20.84 30.40
CA GLU A 184 13.37 -20.26 31.48
C GLU A 184 14.53 -21.23 31.79
N PRO A 185 15.80 -20.84 31.59
CA PRO A 185 16.90 -21.72 31.93
C PRO A 185 16.92 -21.87 33.45
N GLU A 186 16.73 -23.10 33.92
CA GLU A 186 16.90 -23.48 35.32
C GLU A 186 18.21 -22.93 35.86
N GLN A 187 18.08 -22.07 36.87
CA GLN A 187 19.15 -21.44 37.61
C GLN A 187 19.89 -22.48 38.47
N PRO A 188 21.20 -22.72 38.26
CA PRO A 188 21.98 -23.49 39.22
C PRO A 188 22.37 -22.63 40.43
N ALA A 189 22.35 -23.28 41.58
CA ALA A 189 22.66 -22.74 42.88
C ALA A 189 24.05 -22.11 43.00
N ALA A 190 24.13 -21.20 43.97
CA ALA A 190 25.29 -20.43 44.39
C ALA A 190 26.61 -21.21 44.53
N GLN A 191 27.70 -20.60 44.07
CA GLN A 191 29.00 -20.71 44.72
C GLN A 191 29.65 -19.35 44.87
N ASP A 192 30.18 -19.19 46.07
CA ASP A 192 30.74 -18.01 46.72
C ASP A 192 32.27 -18.10 46.64
N LYS A 193 32.96 -17.01 46.27
CA LYS A 193 34.22 -16.50 46.89
C LYS A 193 35.22 -15.72 45.98
N HIS A 194 35.57 -14.56 46.53
CA HIS A 194 36.88 -13.88 46.65
C HIS A 194 37.57 -13.13 45.47
N LEU A 195 37.58 -11.79 45.64
CA LEU A 195 38.75 -10.89 45.84
C LEU A 195 39.89 -10.84 44.80
N ALA A 196 40.01 -9.67 44.13
CA ALA A 196 41.18 -8.75 44.10
C ALA A 196 41.04 -7.83 42.86
N GLU A 197 40.86 -6.52 43.00
CA GLU A 197 41.89 -5.49 43.18
C GLU A 197 42.73 -5.18 41.90
N ASN A 198 42.58 -3.92 41.47
CA ASN A 198 43.64 -3.02 40.96
C ASN A 198 43.95 -2.82 39.45
N VAL A 199 43.91 -1.51 39.12
CA VAL A 199 44.88 -0.72 38.32
C VAL A 199 44.55 -0.40 36.85
N VAL A 200 44.03 0.82 36.70
CA VAL A 200 44.22 1.82 35.61
C VAL A 200 45.71 2.24 35.62
N PRO A 201 46.43 2.43 34.47
CA PRO A 201 46.25 3.66 33.68
C PRO A 201 46.56 3.63 32.15
N GLU A 202 45.91 4.54 31.42
CA GLU A 202 46.37 5.20 30.17
C GLU A 202 47.53 6.19 30.46
N PRO A 203 48.08 7.00 29.51
CA PRO A 203 47.96 7.07 28.05
C PRO A 203 49.35 7.11 27.34
N GLY A 204 49.38 7.13 26.00
CA GLY A 204 50.62 7.35 25.23
C GLY A 204 50.38 7.80 23.79
N SER A 205 50.88 9.00 23.49
CA SER A 205 50.60 9.87 22.36
C SER A 205 51.20 9.50 20.98
N GLU A 206 50.64 10.17 19.96
CA GLU A 206 51.27 10.80 18.78
C GLU A 206 52.14 9.99 17.81
N SER A 207 51.87 10.11 16.50
CA SER A 207 52.63 11.00 15.59
C SER A 207 52.47 10.61 14.09
N THR A 208 51.88 11.54 13.32
CA THR A 208 52.23 12.00 11.94
C THR A 208 52.69 11.05 10.82
N ALA A 209 51.96 11.07 9.69
CA ALA A 209 52.35 11.77 8.42
C ALA A 209 51.88 11.06 7.13
N ALA A 210 51.36 11.86 6.19
CA ALA A 210 51.04 11.52 4.78
C ALA A 210 52.29 11.53 3.88
N PRO A 211 52.24 11.01 2.62
CA PRO A 211 51.88 11.82 1.44
C PRO A 211 51.05 11.09 0.35
N VAL A 212 50.02 11.71 -0.27
CA VAL A 212 49.89 12.30 -1.65
C VAL A 212 50.05 11.34 -2.89
N PRO A 213 49.58 11.69 -4.12
CA PRO A 213 48.46 11.02 -4.80
C PRO A 213 48.85 10.35 -6.14
N SER A 214 47.96 9.57 -6.75
CA SER A 214 48.11 9.13 -8.15
C SER A 214 46.75 8.95 -8.84
N GLU A 215 46.36 9.92 -9.66
CA GLU A 215 45.65 9.71 -10.94
C GLU A 215 46.66 9.21 -12.00
N PRO A 216 46.30 8.75 -13.23
CA PRO A 216 45.03 8.83 -13.97
C PRO A 216 44.56 7.43 -14.50
N THR A 217 43.45 7.19 -15.21
CA THR A 217 43.21 7.56 -16.62
C THR A 217 41.89 6.95 -17.13
N LYS A 218 41.29 7.68 -18.06
CA LYS A 218 40.13 7.49 -18.94
C LYS A 218 40.00 6.16 -19.74
N LYS A 219 38.80 6.05 -20.34
CA LYS A 219 38.35 5.32 -21.57
C LYS A 219 37.91 3.87 -21.34
N SER A 220 36.88 3.32 -21.98
CA SER A 220 36.12 3.60 -23.22
C SER A 220 34.80 2.81 -23.11
N GLU A 221 33.61 3.35 -23.38
CA GLU A 221 32.92 3.39 -24.68
C GLU A 221 32.83 2.03 -25.39
N GLY A 222 31.60 1.50 -25.51
CA GLY A 222 31.30 0.25 -26.21
C GLY A 222 29.84 -0.24 -26.10
N THR A 223 28.92 0.44 -26.78
CA THR A 223 27.65 -0.09 -27.33
C THR A 223 27.97 -0.48 -28.79
N PRO A 224 27.48 -1.58 -29.40
CA PRO A 224 26.06 -1.86 -29.70
C PRO A 224 25.75 -3.39 -29.60
N GLU A 225 24.63 -4.00 -29.98
CA GLU A 225 23.64 -3.72 -31.02
C GLU A 225 22.44 -4.65 -30.82
N THR A 226 21.29 -4.15 -31.22
CA THR A 226 19.98 -4.78 -31.26
C THR A 226 19.91 -5.88 -32.32
N VAL A 227 19.29 -7.02 -32.02
CA VAL A 227 18.85 -7.99 -33.04
C VAL A 227 17.34 -8.13 -32.96
N GLU A 228 16.67 -7.56 -33.97
CA GLU A 228 15.29 -7.86 -34.32
C GLU A 228 15.18 -9.28 -34.88
N VAL A 229 14.21 -10.06 -34.41
CA VAL A 229 13.68 -11.21 -35.15
C VAL A 229 12.16 -11.04 -35.27
N LYS A 230 11.73 -10.97 -36.52
CA LYS A 230 10.37 -10.80 -37.01
C LYS A 230 10.06 -11.99 -37.90
N THR A 231 9.05 -12.81 -37.59
CA THR A 231 8.29 -13.67 -38.53
C THR A 231 7.16 -14.35 -37.75
N GLU A 232 5.88 -14.01 -37.98
CA GLU A 232 4.97 -14.55 -39.02
C GLU A 232 4.05 -15.64 -38.39
N SER A 233 2.78 -15.32 -38.07
CA SER A 233 1.56 -15.61 -38.86
C SER A 233 1.51 -17.07 -39.36
N ALA A 234 0.53 -17.90 -39.01
CA ALA A 234 -0.80 -17.90 -39.64
C ALA A 234 -1.71 -19.03 -39.02
N PRO A 235 -3.02 -19.10 -39.38
CA PRO A 235 -4.10 -19.70 -38.59
C PRO A 235 -4.70 -21.01 -39.15
N GLY A 236 -5.59 -21.65 -38.39
CA GLY A 236 -6.62 -22.61 -38.86
C GLY A 236 -7.77 -22.65 -37.82
N THR A 237 -9.02 -22.27 -38.11
CA THR A 237 -10.13 -23.07 -38.73
C THR A 237 -10.22 -24.51 -38.17
N ASP A 238 -11.35 -25.13 -37.81
CA ASP A 238 -12.78 -24.88 -38.08
C ASP A 238 -13.65 -25.81 -37.19
N GLN A 239 -14.85 -25.34 -36.84
CA GLN A 239 -16.15 -26.04 -36.76
C GLN A 239 -16.41 -27.43 -36.09
N SER A 240 -17.44 -27.38 -35.23
CA SER A 240 -18.66 -28.23 -35.21
C SER A 240 -18.63 -29.65 -34.62
N LYS A 241 -19.43 -29.87 -33.54
CA LYS A 241 -20.58 -30.80 -33.57
C LYS A 241 -21.41 -30.83 -32.29
N GLU A 242 -22.69 -30.52 -32.48
CA GLU A 242 -23.87 -30.86 -31.68
C GLU A 242 -24.31 -32.30 -32.02
N VAL A 243 -24.68 -33.15 -31.05
CA VAL A 243 -25.70 -34.24 -31.16
C VAL A 243 -26.16 -34.74 -29.77
N VAL A 244 -27.43 -34.47 -29.46
CA VAL A 244 -28.56 -35.34 -29.00
C VAL A 244 -28.39 -36.39 -27.87
N GLU A 245 -29.36 -36.32 -26.95
CA GLU A 245 -29.74 -37.23 -25.84
C GLU A 245 -30.11 -38.68 -26.25
N PRO A 246 -30.27 -39.58 -25.25
CA PRO A 246 -31.58 -40.22 -25.11
C PRO A 246 -32.09 -40.38 -23.65
N VAL A 247 -33.41 -40.57 -23.55
CA VAL A 247 -34.28 -40.68 -22.36
C VAL A 247 -34.50 -42.11 -21.82
N SER A 248 -34.95 -42.17 -20.55
CA SER A 248 -35.76 -43.19 -19.84
C SER A 248 -34.99 -44.21 -18.97
N SER A 249 -35.29 -44.53 -17.70
CA SER A 249 -36.57 -44.61 -16.95
C SER A 249 -36.35 -44.66 -15.41
N SER A 250 -37.39 -44.27 -14.64
CA SER A 250 -37.50 -44.19 -13.15
C SER A 250 -37.89 -45.56 -12.52
N PRO A 251 -37.74 -45.83 -11.18
CA PRO A 251 -38.68 -45.32 -10.17
C PRO A 251 -38.16 -45.10 -8.72
N ALA A 252 -39.01 -44.43 -7.92
CA ALA A 252 -39.24 -44.52 -6.47
C ALA A 252 -38.77 -43.36 -5.58
N ALA A 253 -39.75 -42.82 -4.86
CA ALA A 253 -39.72 -41.58 -4.09
C ALA A 253 -38.95 -41.68 -2.78
N ALA A 254 -38.08 -40.70 -2.56
CA ALA A 254 -37.69 -40.20 -1.24
C ALA A 254 -37.67 -38.67 -1.32
N ALA A 255 -38.14 -38.01 -0.25
CA ALA A 255 -38.55 -36.61 -0.21
C ALA A 255 -37.52 -35.61 -0.77
N ASN A 256 -37.91 -34.86 -1.80
CA ASN A 256 -37.17 -33.71 -2.32
C ASN A 256 -37.31 -32.52 -1.36
N LEU A 257 -36.29 -32.30 -0.54
CA LEU A 257 -35.96 -30.94 -0.09
C LEU A 257 -35.36 -30.19 -1.29
N PRO A 258 -35.69 -28.91 -1.52
CA PRO A 258 -35.06 -28.14 -2.60
C PRO A 258 -33.54 -28.15 -2.39
N PRO A 259 -32.73 -28.35 -3.45
CA PRO A 259 -31.28 -28.32 -3.33
C PRO A 259 -30.88 -26.95 -2.78
N THR A 260 -30.13 -26.96 -1.68
CA THR A 260 -29.43 -25.78 -1.18
C THR A 260 -28.62 -25.23 -2.33
N VAL A 261 -29.01 -24.07 -2.83
CA VAL A 261 -28.24 -23.31 -3.80
C VAL A 261 -26.94 -22.96 -3.08
N SER A 262 -25.87 -23.71 -3.36
CA SER A 262 -24.53 -23.30 -2.98
C SER A 262 -24.27 -21.99 -3.71
N GLN A 263 -24.57 -20.87 -3.05
CA GLN A 263 -24.05 -19.57 -3.44
C GLN A 263 -22.54 -19.66 -3.28
N SER A 264 -21.87 -20.10 -4.36
CA SER A 264 -20.47 -19.79 -4.58
C SER A 264 -20.36 -18.28 -4.41
N GLY A 265 -19.73 -17.84 -3.33
CA GLY A 265 -19.41 -16.44 -3.14
C GLY A 265 -18.69 -15.89 -4.38
N PRO A 266 -18.76 -14.58 -4.63
CA PRO A 266 -18.04 -13.96 -5.74
C PRO A 266 -16.57 -14.41 -5.68
N LYS A 267 -16.09 -14.95 -6.80
CA LYS A 267 -14.69 -15.39 -6.92
C LYS A 267 -13.79 -14.18 -6.65
N PRO A 268 -12.72 -14.31 -5.85
CA PRO A 268 -11.78 -13.22 -5.63
C PRO A 268 -11.24 -12.73 -6.97
N ILE A 269 -11.44 -11.44 -7.25
CA ILE A 269 -10.91 -10.80 -8.45
C ILE A 269 -9.42 -10.55 -8.19
N SER A 270 -8.55 -10.99 -9.11
CA SER A 270 -7.11 -10.72 -9.01
C SER A 270 -6.82 -9.31 -9.50
N LEU A 271 -6.04 -8.55 -8.72
CA LEU A 271 -5.59 -7.21 -9.08
C LEU A 271 -4.17 -7.27 -9.65
N ASP A 272 -4.00 -6.70 -10.83
CA ASP A 272 -2.68 -6.35 -11.36
C ASP A 272 -2.43 -4.87 -11.11
N ALA A 273 -1.18 -4.50 -10.82
CA ALA A 273 -0.79 -3.12 -10.63
C ALA A 273 0.62 -2.86 -11.16
N GLN A 274 0.87 -1.65 -11.62
CA GLN A 274 2.21 -1.14 -11.87
C GLN A 274 2.28 0.31 -11.41
N GLY A 275 3.42 0.74 -10.91
CA GLY A 275 3.56 2.13 -10.55
C GLY A 275 4.96 2.56 -10.20
N GLU A 276 5.14 3.87 -10.18
CA GLU A 276 6.38 4.55 -9.84
C GLU A 276 6.24 5.20 -8.46
N VAL A 277 7.27 5.03 -7.63
CA VAL A 277 7.31 5.54 -6.27
C VAL A 277 8.53 6.42 -6.13
N HIS A 278 8.29 7.68 -5.76
CA HIS A 278 9.29 8.70 -5.51
C HIS A 278 9.16 9.22 -4.07
N LEU A 279 10.19 9.02 -3.26
CA LEU A 279 10.23 9.51 -1.88
C LEU A 279 11.50 10.33 -1.64
N ASP A 280 11.38 11.57 -1.17
CA ASP A 280 12.57 12.37 -0.87
C ASP A 280 13.34 11.77 0.32
N TRP A 281 12.63 11.26 1.34
CA TRP A 281 13.20 10.40 2.37
C TRP A 281 12.17 9.52 3.09
N PHE A 282 12.64 8.42 3.67
CA PHE A 282 11.89 7.63 4.65
C PHE A 282 12.78 7.11 5.77
N LEU A 283 12.14 6.76 6.89
CA LEU A 283 12.77 6.17 8.07
C LEU A 283 12.18 4.79 8.31
N TYR A 284 13.03 3.77 8.42
CA TYR A 284 12.63 2.42 8.80
C TYR A 284 13.67 1.82 9.75
N ASN A 285 13.27 1.40 10.96
CA ASN A 285 14.18 0.81 11.95
C ASN A 285 15.48 1.60 12.17
N LYS A 286 15.39 2.94 12.30
CA LYS A 286 16.50 3.91 12.43
C LYS A 286 17.35 4.12 11.16
N LEU A 287 17.09 3.38 10.08
CA LEU A 287 17.71 3.61 8.79
C LEU A 287 17.03 4.77 8.09
N VAL A 288 17.80 5.83 7.81
CA VAL A 288 17.35 6.97 7.02
C VAL A 288 17.80 6.75 5.58
N VAL A 289 16.84 6.66 4.69
CA VAL A 289 17.06 6.49 3.25
C VAL A 289 16.48 7.73 2.56
N SER A 290 17.19 8.30 1.59
CA SER A 290 16.74 9.47 0.83
C SER A 290 16.78 9.25 -0.68
N ASN A 291 16.10 10.11 -1.43
CA ASN A 291 16.02 10.07 -2.90
C ASN A 291 15.66 8.67 -3.42
N VAL A 292 14.55 8.14 -2.92
CA VAL A 292 14.11 6.78 -3.22
C VAL A 292 13.27 6.81 -4.48
N ASP A 293 13.72 6.04 -5.45
CA ASP A 293 13.03 5.80 -6.69
C ASP A 293 12.86 4.30 -6.86
N CYS A 294 11.62 3.84 -7.02
CA CYS A 294 11.38 2.46 -7.40
C CYS A 294 10.16 2.27 -8.29
N LYS A 295 10.20 1.19 -9.07
CA LYS A 295 9.07 0.72 -9.86
C LYS A 295 8.50 -0.55 -9.25
N LEU A 296 7.20 -0.51 -8.96
CA LEU A 296 6.43 -1.62 -8.44
C LEU A 296 5.64 -2.27 -9.57
N ILE A 297 5.64 -3.61 -9.62
CA ILE A 297 4.85 -4.41 -10.56
C ILE A 297 4.23 -5.56 -9.78
N LEU A 298 2.91 -5.60 -9.68
CA LEU A 298 2.13 -6.71 -9.18
C LEU A 298 1.40 -7.36 -10.36
N GLN A 299 1.77 -8.57 -10.73
CA GLN A 299 1.13 -9.28 -11.83
C GLN A 299 0.85 -10.71 -11.44
N ASN A 300 -0.40 -11.15 -11.60
CA ASN A 300 -0.82 -12.49 -11.25
C ASN A 300 -0.47 -12.89 -9.80
N GLY A 301 -0.44 -11.93 -8.87
CA GLY A 301 -0.03 -12.15 -7.48
C GLY A 301 1.48 -12.24 -7.26
N LYS A 302 2.30 -11.90 -8.26
CA LYS A 302 3.74 -11.78 -8.11
C LYS A 302 4.12 -10.32 -8.02
N LEU A 303 4.70 -9.93 -6.90
CA LEU A 303 5.24 -8.59 -6.66
C LEU A 303 6.68 -8.53 -7.13
N ARG A 304 7.03 -7.48 -7.85
CA ARG A 304 8.40 -7.13 -8.25
C ARG A 304 8.63 -5.65 -7.96
N VAL A 305 9.76 -5.36 -7.33
CA VAL A 305 10.27 -3.99 -7.14
C VAL A 305 11.60 -3.93 -7.87
N GLU A 306 11.64 -3.25 -9.02
CA GLU A 306 12.84 -3.15 -9.84
C GLU A 306 12.74 -2.03 -10.90
N PRO A 307 13.73 -1.12 -10.99
CA PRO A 307 14.85 -0.97 -10.06
C PRO A 307 14.40 -0.38 -8.72
N LEU A 308 15.16 -0.65 -7.65
CA LEU A 308 15.19 0.15 -6.43
C LEU A 308 16.47 0.97 -6.44
N SER A 309 16.38 2.28 -6.25
CA SER A 309 17.51 3.20 -6.12
C SER A 309 17.26 4.15 -4.96
N ALA A 310 18.29 4.41 -4.16
CA ALA A 310 18.23 5.35 -3.06
C ALA A 310 19.62 5.83 -2.62
N SER A 311 19.65 6.85 -1.78
CA SER A 311 20.82 7.33 -1.03
C SER A 311 20.75 6.82 0.41
N LEU A 312 21.88 6.32 0.95
CA LEU A 312 21.97 5.78 2.30
C LEU A 312 23.30 6.22 2.92
N TYR A 313 23.26 6.99 4.01
CA TYR A 313 24.43 7.44 4.79
C TYR A 313 25.63 7.91 3.93
N GLY A 314 25.37 8.79 2.96
CA GLY A 314 26.39 9.36 2.06
C GLY A 314 26.82 8.47 0.89
N GLY A 315 26.32 7.24 0.80
CA GLY A 315 26.49 6.35 -0.35
C GLY A 315 25.18 6.07 -1.08
N ALA A 316 25.20 5.05 -1.94
CA ALA A 316 24.06 4.60 -2.74
C ALA A 316 23.55 3.24 -2.24
N LEU A 317 22.24 3.03 -2.36
CA LEU A 317 21.55 1.77 -2.16
C LEU A 317 20.81 1.43 -3.45
N GLY A 318 20.96 0.20 -3.92
CA GLY A 318 20.25 -0.29 -5.08
C GLY A 318 19.79 -1.73 -4.90
N GLY A 319 18.86 -2.18 -5.73
CA GLY A 319 18.44 -3.56 -5.68
C GLY A 319 17.20 -3.93 -6.46
N SER A 320 16.74 -5.14 -6.19
CA SER A 320 15.45 -5.66 -6.65
C SER A 320 14.87 -6.62 -5.62
N VAL A 321 13.54 -6.65 -5.55
CA VAL A 321 12.79 -7.59 -4.71
C VAL A 321 11.74 -8.27 -5.57
N LYS A 322 11.58 -9.58 -5.40
CA LYS A 322 10.53 -10.38 -6.04
C LYS A 322 9.86 -11.24 -4.97
N GLY A 323 8.54 -11.37 -5.02
CA GLY A 323 7.80 -12.25 -4.12
C GLY A 323 6.47 -12.70 -4.69
N ASP A 324 5.95 -13.82 -4.21
CA ASP A 324 4.62 -14.33 -4.58
C ASP A 324 3.62 -14.10 -3.45
N VAL A 325 2.80 -13.05 -3.55
CA VAL A 325 1.87 -12.63 -2.48
C VAL A 325 0.60 -13.47 -2.39
N LYS A 326 0.43 -14.50 -3.23
CA LYS A 326 -0.74 -15.41 -3.15
C LYS A 326 -0.57 -16.51 -2.12
N SER A 327 0.65 -16.83 -1.73
CA SER A 327 0.93 -17.90 -0.78
C SER A 327 1.02 -17.35 0.65
N PRO A 328 0.36 -17.97 1.65
CA PRO A 328 0.68 -17.69 3.04
C PRO A 328 2.16 -18.03 3.27
N GLY A 329 2.92 -17.09 3.83
CA GLY A 329 4.38 -17.20 3.89
C GLY A 329 5.06 -17.07 2.53
N PRO A 330 4.85 -15.93 1.83
CA PRO A 330 5.17 -15.80 0.42
C PRO A 330 6.68 -16.00 0.18
N PRO A 331 7.09 -16.88 -0.75
CA PRO A 331 8.49 -16.99 -1.10
C PRO A 331 8.96 -15.68 -1.71
N PHE A 332 10.15 -15.24 -1.31
CA PHE A 332 10.76 -14.01 -1.80
C PHE A 332 12.22 -14.22 -2.19
N GLN A 333 12.67 -13.39 -3.13
CA GLN A 333 14.06 -13.24 -3.52
C GLN A 333 14.40 -11.75 -3.50
N SER A 334 15.51 -11.39 -2.86
CA SER A 334 16.01 -10.03 -2.88
C SER A 334 17.49 -9.99 -3.21
N VAL A 335 17.86 -8.98 -3.98
CA VAL A 335 19.24 -8.59 -4.21
C VAL A 335 19.33 -7.13 -3.84
N VAL A 336 20.08 -6.82 -2.79
CA VAL A 336 20.33 -5.45 -2.34
C VAL A 336 21.82 -5.22 -2.34
N TYR A 337 22.26 -4.11 -2.89
CA TYR A 337 23.65 -3.71 -2.85
C TYR A 337 23.76 -2.28 -2.34
N THR A 338 24.86 -2.00 -1.67
CA THR A 338 25.21 -0.67 -1.19
C THR A 338 26.59 -0.31 -1.67
N GLU A 339 26.77 0.93 -2.08
CA GLU A 339 28.04 1.44 -2.57
C GLU A 339 28.43 2.68 -1.76
N ASN A 340 29.68 2.70 -1.32
CA ASN A 340 30.32 3.85 -0.70
C ASN A 340 29.63 4.38 0.57
N ILE A 341 28.97 3.51 1.34
CA ILE A 341 28.30 3.89 2.59
C ILE A 341 29.33 4.37 3.61
N LEU A 342 29.15 5.56 4.19
CA LEU A 342 30.08 6.08 5.19
C LEU A 342 29.96 5.28 6.50
N LEU A 343 31.04 4.61 6.91
CA LEU A 343 31.03 3.75 8.10
C LEU A 343 30.69 4.52 9.38
N ASP A 344 31.18 5.75 9.51
CA ASP A 344 30.90 6.60 10.67
C ASP A 344 29.41 6.93 10.79
N GLU A 345 28.76 7.29 9.68
CA GLU A 345 27.36 7.68 9.64
C GLU A 345 26.43 6.51 9.98
N ILE A 346 26.67 5.33 9.41
CA ILE A 346 25.84 4.15 9.70
C ILE A 346 26.02 3.67 11.15
N ILE A 347 27.24 3.64 11.69
CA ILE A 347 27.48 3.21 13.08
C ILE A 347 26.92 4.24 14.06
N ALA A 348 27.10 5.54 13.80
CA ALA A 348 26.54 6.61 14.62
C ALA A 348 25.01 6.60 14.67
N ALA A 349 24.33 6.09 13.64
CA ALA A 349 22.87 5.92 13.66
C ALA A 349 22.40 4.92 14.74
N PHE A 350 23.22 3.92 15.09
CA PHE A 350 22.92 2.93 16.13
C PHE A 350 23.59 3.26 17.48
N TRP A 351 24.79 3.83 17.46
CA TRP A 351 25.57 4.22 18.63
C TRP A 351 26.08 5.67 18.49
N PRO A 352 25.25 6.68 18.78
CA PRO A 352 25.59 8.08 18.55
C PRO A 352 26.87 8.54 19.26
N GLN A 353 27.24 7.90 20.37
CA GLN A 353 28.45 8.19 21.13
C GLN A 353 29.74 7.88 20.37
N THR A 354 29.69 7.12 19.28
CA THR A 354 30.87 6.78 18.48
C THR A 354 31.04 7.67 17.24
N LYS A 355 30.26 8.76 17.12
CA LYS A 355 30.37 9.67 15.98
C LYS A 355 31.78 10.25 15.87
N GLY A 356 32.36 10.21 14.67
CA GLY A 356 33.75 10.60 14.39
C GLY A 356 34.80 9.59 14.84
N SER A 357 34.41 8.45 15.42
CA SER A 357 35.34 7.40 15.88
C SER A 357 35.64 6.36 14.81
N TRP A 358 34.86 6.34 13.72
CA TRP A 358 35.03 5.40 12.63
C TRP A 358 35.39 6.14 11.34
N SER A 359 36.05 5.46 10.43
CA SER A 359 36.36 5.99 9.11
C SER A 359 36.37 4.87 8.08
N GLY A 360 36.17 5.24 6.82
CA GLY A 360 36.10 4.31 5.69
C GLY A 360 34.70 4.13 5.13
N ASN A 361 34.60 3.27 4.14
CA ASN A 361 33.39 3.04 3.36
C ASN A 361 33.03 1.56 3.37
N VAL A 362 31.73 1.28 3.36
CA VAL A 362 31.18 -0.07 3.31
C VAL A 362 30.53 -0.28 1.94
N ASN A 363 30.96 -1.34 1.27
CA ASN A 363 30.28 -1.90 0.10
C ASN A 363 29.73 -3.26 0.50
N LEU A 364 28.46 -3.51 0.21
CA LEU A 364 27.80 -4.74 0.60
C LEU A 364 26.94 -5.21 -0.57
N ILE A 365 26.93 -6.52 -0.80
CA ILE A 365 25.96 -7.18 -1.67
C ILE A 365 25.30 -8.25 -0.82
N SER A 366 24.00 -8.09 -0.60
CA SER A 366 23.16 -9.07 0.08
C SER A 366 22.27 -9.76 -0.95
N ARG A 367 22.22 -11.08 -0.85
CA ARG A 367 21.26 -11.92 -1.57
C ARG A 367 20.50 -12.71 -0.52
N ALA A 368 19.18 -12.58 -0.52
CA ALA A 368 18.34 -13.34 0.39
C ALA A 368 17.25 -14.06 -0.41
N GLU A 369 16.99 -15.29 0.00
CA GLU A 369 15.87 -16.09 -0.45
C GLU A 369 15.21 -16.69 0.79
N GLY A 370 13.88 -16.68 0.83
CA GLY A 370 13.15 -17.17 1.99
C GLY A 370 11.66 -17.29 1.73
N SER A 371 10.93 -17.67 2.76
CA SER A 371 9.47 -17.71 2.82
C SER A 371 9.04 -17.12 4.16
N GLY A 372 8.02 -16.25 4.13
CA GLY A 372 7.51 -15.54 5.31
C GLY A 372 6.69 -16.39 6.27
#